data_AF-A0AAF0C2U1-F1
#
_entry.id   AF-A0AAF0C2U1-F1
#
_cell.length_a   1.000
_cell.length_b   1.000
_cell.length_c   1.000
_cell.angle_alpha   90.00
_cell.angle_beta   90.00
_cell.angle_gamma   90.00
#
_symmetry.space_group_name_H-M   'P 1'
#
loop_
_entity.id
_entity.type
_entity.pdbx_description
1 polymer ?
#
loop_
_entity_poly.entity_id
_entity_poly.type
_entity_poly.pdbx_seq_one_letter_code
_entity_poly.pdbx_strand_id
1 'polypeptide(L)'
;MNLGRQGAFAGVKASGKGLRTGRGSKGFTLIEVMVVIVVIGIMVSLVQFSTSGNRPEEKLRQASERFAGVFDIAAEYSMLNNVELGLLVDKNSYQFVGYDGVRWSPLPDEDLFASYSVSEDLAMALELDDLPIEEPALYDRSIFEVEEEDSFSEEEEEKIIPQVYILSGGDITPFSLTFSFVEELVLDEEFAYRVTGLFTTPLTREFLIDGKVIAGPEADE
;
A
#
# COMPACT_ATOMS: atom_id res chain seq x y z
N MET A 1 55.69 46.71 -94.57
CA MET A 1 57.09 47.02 -94.23
C MET A 1 57.09 48.15 -93.22
N ASN A 2 57.97 48.03 -92.22
CA ASN A 2 58.31 48.97 -91.15
C ASN A 2 57.43 48.97 -89.88
N LEU A 3 57.99 48.29 -88.86
CA LEU A 3 57.55 48.29 -87.46
C LEU A 3 58.07 49.55 -86.75
N GLY A 4 57.17 50.25 -86.05
CA GLY A 4 57.49 51.40 -85.22
C GLY A 4 57.50 51.05 -83.72
N ARG A 5 58.72 51.01 -83.17
CA ARG A 5 59.17 51.44 -81.83
C ARG A 5 58.57 50.82 -80.55
N GLN A 6 59.52 50.27 -79.80
CA GLN A 6 59.49 49.97 -78.37
C GLN A 6 59.38 51.24 -77.51
N GLY A 7 58.73 51.12 -76.35
CA GLY A 7 58.75 52.06 -75.23
C GLY A 7 58.50 51.29 -73.92
N ALA A 8 59.37 51.50 -72.95
CA ALA A 8 59.63 50.63 -71.79
C ALA A 8 58.60 50.70 -70.63
N PHE A 9 58.51 49.54 -69.95
CA PHE A 9 58.25 49.27 -68.53
C PHE A 9 57.96 50.43 -67.56
N ALA A 10 56.90 50.25 -66.74
CA ALA A 10 56.94 50.46 -65.30
C ALA A 10 55.77 49.71 -64.62
N GLY A 11 56.06 48.81 -63.69
CA GLY A 11 55.07 48.02 -62.98
C GLY A 11 54.44 48.76 -61.80
N VAL A 12 53.22 48.35 -61.45
CA VAL A 12 52.71 48.37 -60.06
C VAL A 12 51.85 47.13 -59.86
N LYS A 13 52.31 46.23 -58.99
CA LYS A 13 51.50 45.16 -58.38
C LYS A 13 50.82 45.77 -57.15
N ALA A 14 49.50 45.77 -57.10
CA ALA A 14 48.77 46.03 -55.87
C ALA A 14 47.80 44.86 -55.60
N SER A 15 48.18 44.10 -54.57
CA SER A 15 47.44 43.01 -53.95
C SER A 15 46.45 43.59 -52.94
N GLY A 16 45.20 43.13 -52.95
CA GLY A 16 44.13 43.61 -52.07
C GLY A 16 43.19 42.48 -51.64
N LYS A 17 43.69 41.66 -50.72
CA LYS A 17 43.03 40.66 -49.85
C LYS A 17 41.49 40.59 -49.85
N GLY A 18 40.97 39.41 -50.17
CA GLY A 18 39.63 38.99 -49.76
C GLY A 18 39.52 38.84 -48.24
N LEU A 19 38.45 39.38 -47.66
CA LEU A 19 38.08 39.16 -46.26
C LEU A 19 37.65 37.70 -46.09
N ARG A 20 38.46 36.91 -45.39
CA ARG A 20 38.07 35.59 -44.91
C ARG A 20 37.30 35.79 -43.61
N THR A 21 35.98 35.60 -43.64
CA THR A 21 35.17 35.45 -42.43
C THR A 21 35.45 34.07 -41.84
N GLY A 22 36.41 33.99 -40.92
CA GLY A 22 36.64 32.80 -40.13
C GLY A 22 35.46 32.57 -39.19
N ARG A 23 34.56 31.64 -39.53
CA ARG A 23 33.58 31.13 -38.58
C ARG A 23 34.33 30.22 -37.61
N GLY A 24 34.63 30.74 -36.43
CA GLY A 24 35.29 29.97 -35.37
C GLY A 24 34.41 28.81 -34.95
N SER A 25 34.88 27.58 -35.18
CA SER A 25 34.36 26.38 -34.54
C SER A 25 34.70 26.47 -33.07
N LYS A 26 33.75 26.89 -32.23
CA LYS A 26 33.85 26.74 -30.78
C LYS A 26 33.73 25.24 -30.48
N GLY A 27 34.86 24.61 -30.16
CA GLY A 27 34.86 23.24 -29.64
C GLY A 27 34.24 23.22 -28.24
N PHE A 28 33.53 22.14 -27.94
CA PHE A 28 32.98 21.90 -26.61
C PHE A 28 34.10 21.82 -25.58
N THR A 29 33.88 22.43 -24.42
CA THR A 29 34.83 22.35 -23.32
C THR A 29 34.64 21.02 -22.58
N LEU A 30 35.72 20.50 -21.97
CA LEU A 30 35.64 19.29 -21.16
C LEU A 30 34.61 19.44 -20.02
N ILE A 31 34.51 20.63 -19.43
CA ILE A 31 33.59 20.92 -18.34
C ILE A 31 32.12 20.86 -18.79
N GLU A 32 31.80 21.24 -20.03
CA GLU A 32 30.44 21.18 -20.56
C GLU A 32 29.95 19.74 -20.69
N VAL A 33 30.82 18.84 -21.15
CA VAL A 33 30.52 17.40 -21.20
C VAL A 33 30.37 16.82 -19.79
N MET A 34 31.22 17.23 -18.85
CA MET A 34 31.11 16.79 -17.45
C MET A 34 29.78 17.21 -16.83
N VAL A 35 29.36 18.46 -17.01
CA VAL A 35 28.08 18.96 -16.48
C VAL A 35 26.90 18.22 -17.09
N VAL A 36 26.91 17.96 -18.40
CA VAL A 36 25.82 17.22 -19.07
C VAL A 36 25.69 15.80 -18.50
N ILE A 37 26.81 15.09 -18.30
CA ILE A 37 26.78 13.74 -17.71
C ILE A 37 26.26 13.79 -16.27
N VAL A 38 26.64 14.81 -15.48
CA VAL A 38 26.13 14.99 -14.11
C VAL A 38 24.63 15.24 -14.11
N VAL A 39 24.12 16.13 -14.98
CA VAL A 39 22.69 16.42 -15.08
C VAL A 39 21.91 15.18 -15.52
N ILE A 40 22.41 14.42 -16.50
CA ILE A 40 21.80 13.15 -16.90
C ILE A 40 21.84 12.15 -15.74
N GLY A 41 22.93 12.06 -15.00
CA GLY A 41 23.04 11.20 -13.81
C GLY A 41 21.99 11.54 -12.74
N ILE A 42 21.79 12.83 -12.47
CA ILE A 42 20.75 13.31 -11.55
C ILE A 42 19.35 12.99 -12.10
N MET A 43 19.09 13.26 -13.38
CA MET A 43 17.80 12.95 -14.00
C MET A 43 17.49 11.44 -13.96
N VAL A 44 18.48 10.60 -14.26
CA VAL A 44 18.34 9.14 -14.18
C VAL A 44 18.10 8.69 -12.73
N SER A 45 18.73 9.33 -11.73
CA SER A 45 18.51 9.00 -10.32
C SER A 45 17.07 9.27 -9.87
N LEU A 46 16.41 10.29 -10.44
CA LEU A 46 15.03 10.64 -10.10
C LEU A 46 14.01 9.68 -10.74
N VAL A 47 14.36 9.02 -11.86
CA VAL A 47 13.45 8.14 -12.60
C VAL A 47 13.36 6.72 -11.99
N GLN A 48 14.29 6.33 -11.11
CA GLN A 48 14.34 4.97 -10.53
C GLN A 48 13.18 4.63 -9.57
N PHE A 49 12.37 5.61 -9.16
CA PHE A 49 11.22 5.38 -8.28
C PHE A 49 9.94 4.90 -8.99
N SER A 50 9.94 4.76 -10.32
CA SER A 50 8.78 4.35 -11.11
C SER A 50 8.88 2.91 -11.64
N THR A 51 9.07 1.93 -10.76
CA THR A 51 8.86 0.51 -11.08
C THR A 51 7.56 0.03 -10.43
N SER A 52 6.69 -0.59 -11.22
CA SER A 52 5.28 -0.94 -10.92
C SER A 52 5.03 -1.87 -9.72
N GLY A 53 6.00 -2.13 -8.85
CA GLY A 53 5.84 -2.88 -7.59
C GLY A 53 5.86 -2.01 -6.33
N ASN A 54 6.08 -0.71 -6.45
CA ASN A 54 6.24 0.21 -5.31
C ASN A 54 5.22 1.36 -5.32
N ARG A 55 4.16 1.27 -6.12
CA ARG A 55 3.08 2.27 -6.07
C ARG A 55 2.37 2.14 -4.71
N PRO A 56 2.19 3.23 -3.95
CA PRO A 56 1.55 3.18 -2.63
C PRO A 56 0.20 2.45 -2.66
N GLU A 57 -0.64 2.77 -3.64
CA GLU A 57 -1.94 2.13 -3.88
C GLU A 57 -1.86 0.60 -4.03
N GLU A 58 -0.84 0.08 -4.72
CA GLU A 58 -0.68 -1.34 -4.99
C GLU A 58 -0.36 -2.13 -3.72
N LYS A 59 0.40 -1.54 -2.79
CA LYS A 59 0.65 -2.16 -1.48
C LYS A 59 -0.63 -2.27 -0.65
N LEU A 60 -1.42 -1.20 -0.62
CA LEU A 60 -2.72 -1.19 0.07
C LEU A 60 -3.69 -2.21 -0.54
N ARG A 61 -3.72 -2.28 -1.89
CA ARG A 61 -4.50 -3.28 -2.62
C ARG A 61 -4.09 -4.71 -2.25
N GLN A 62 -2.79 -5.02 -2.24
CA GLN A 62 -2.32 -6.35 -1.86
C GLN A 62 -2.64 -6.71 -0.40
N ALA A 63 -2.50 -5.76 0.53
CA ALA A 63 -2.84 -5.96 1.93
C ALA A 63 -4.34 -6.26 2.12
N SER A 64 -5.20 -5.45 1.48
CA SER A 64 -6.65 -5.61 1.55
C SER A 64 -7.14 -6.88 0.84
N GLU A 65 -6.56 -7.24 -0.31
CA GLU A 65 -6.84 -8.48 -1.03
C GLU A 65 -6.46 -9.72 -0.21
N ARG A 66 -5.29 -9.69 0.43
CA ARG A 66 -4.84 -10.78 1.31
C ARG A 66 -5.79 -10.94 2.48
N PHE A 67 -6.11 -9.86 3.19
CA PHE A 67 -7.00 -9.92 4.34
C PHE A 67 -8.38 -10.49 3.95
N ALA A 68 -8.99 -9.94 2.89
CA ALA A 68 -10.29 -10.43 2.42
C ALA A 68 -10.26 -11.91 2.05
N GLY A 69 -9.25 -12.35 1.30
CA GLY A 69 -9.12 -13.75 0.91
C GLY A 69 -8.91 -14.70 2.10
N VAL A 70 -8.09 -14.31 3.09
CA VAL A 70 -7.89 -15.13 4.30
C VAL A 70 -9.16 -15.18 5.15
N PHE A 71 -9.88 -14.06 5.27
CA PHE A 71 -11.13 -14.00 6.01
C PHE A 71 -12.21 -14.87 5.37
N ASP A 72 -12.34 -14.83 4.03
CA ASP A 72 -13.28 -15.70 3.32
C ASP A 72 -12.96 -17.18 3.56
N ILE A 73 -11.67 -17.56 3.52
CA ILE A 73 -11.24 -18.93 3.85
C ILE A 73 -11.54 -19.28 5.32
N ALA A 74 -11.37 -18.34 6.25
CA ALA A 74 -11.71 -18.55 7.66
C ALA A 74 -13.22 -18.81 7.83
N ALA A 75 -14.08 -18.04 7.15
CA ALA A 75 -15.52 -18.26 7.15
C ALA A 75 -15.91 -19.63 6.57
N GLU A 76 -15.32 -20.03 5.45
CA GLU A 76 -15.51 -21.37 4.90
C GLU A 76 -15.03 -22.46 5.86
N TYR A 77 -13.86 -22.29 6.48
CA TYR A 77 -13.33 -23.23 7.46
C TYR A 77 -14.27 -23.38 8.67
N SER A 78 -14.77 -22.25 9.20
CA SER A 78 -15.73 -22.21 10.30
C SER A 78 -16.98 -23.02 9.98
N MET A 79 -17.54 -22.82 8.78
CA MET A 79 -18.73 -23.52 8.32
C MET A 79 -18.49 -25.02 8.09
N LEU A 80 -17.38 -25.38 7.43
CA LEU A 80 -17.05 -26.76 7.09
C LEU A 80 -16.71 -27.62 8.30
N ASN A 81 -16.02 -27.03 9.29
CA ASN A 81 -15.59 -27.73 10.50
C ASN A 81 -16.57 -27.55 11.67
N ASN A 82 -17.65 -26.79 11.47
CA ASN A 82 -18.63 -26.45 12.50
C ASN A 82 -17.97 -25.91 13.78
N VAL A 83 -17.02 -24.99 13.60
CA VAL A 83 -16.24 -24.34 14.66
C VAL A 83 -16.42 -22.83 14.56
N GLU A 84 -16.57 -22.16 15.70
CA GLU A 84 -16.61 -20.70 15.73
C GLU A 84 -15.19 -20.15 15.67
N LEU A 85 -14.97 -19.18 14.78
CA LEU A 85 -13.71 -18.47 14.68
C LEU A 85 -13.89 -17.02 15.13
N GLY A 86 -12.79 -16.41 15.52
CA GLY A 86 -12.72 -15.02 15.92
C GLY A 86 -11.53 -14.35 15.26
N LEU A 87 -11.71 -13.11 14.83
CA LEU A 87 -10.64 -12.26 14.35
C LEU A 87 -10.21 -11.33 15.49
N LEU A 88 -8.92 -11.35 15.75
CA LEU A 88 -8.23 -10.41 16.62
C LEU A 88 -7.47 -9.42 15.75
N VAL A 89 -7.70 -8.13 15.95
CA VAL A 89 -7.00 -7.04 15.28
C VAL A 89 -6.27 -6.19 16.31
N ASP A 90 -4.95 -6.14 16.18
CA ASP A 90 -4.06 -5.23 16.89
C ASP A 90 -3.67 -4.06 15.99
N LYS A 91 -2.79 -3.17 16.49
CA LYS A 91 -2.34 -1.97 15.77
C LYS A 91 -1.77 -2.25 14.38
N ASN A 92 -0.99 -3.32 14.24
CA ASN A 92 -0.27 -3.66 13.01
C ASN A 92 -0.31 -5.16 12.70
N SER A 93 -1.17 -5.91 13.36
CA SER A 93 -1.32 -7.35 13.11
C SER A 93 -2.76 -7.79 13.27
N TYR A 94 -3.11 -8.89 12.62
CA TYR A 94 -4.35 -9.60 12.87
C TYR A 94 -4.08 -11.10 12.93
N GLN A 95 -4.94 -11.82 13.65
CA GLN A 95 -4.88 -13.29 13.74
C GLN A 95 -6.29 -13.87 13.87
N PHE A 96 -6.44 -15.13 13.51
CA PHE A 96 -7.68 -15.87 13.71
C PHE A 96 -7.51 -16.88 14.85
N VAL A 97 -8.51 -16.93 15.72
CA VAL A 97 -8.58 -17.83 16.88
C VAL A 97 -9.81 -18.71 16.76
N GLY A 98 -9.74 -19.92 17.31
CA GLY A 98 -10.85 -20.86 17.33
C GLY A 98 -11.43 -20.98 18.73
N TYR A 99 -12.73 -21.21 18.80
CA TYR A 99 -13.42 -21.52 20.04
C TYR A 99 -13.54 -23.04 20.22
N ASP A 100 -13.00 -23.57 21.32
CA ASP A 100 -13.04 -25.01 21.63
C ASP A 100 -14.29 -25.43 22.44
N GLY A 101 -15.23 -24.51 22.65
CA GLY A 101 -16.40 -24.69 23.50
C GLY A 101 -16.22 -24.18 24.94
N VAL A 102 -14.98 -23.86 25.34
CA VAL A 102 -14.62 -23.35 26.67
C VAL A 102 -13.86 -22.04 26.57
N ARG A 103 -12.91 -21.92 25.63
CA ARG A 103 -12.04 -20.76 25.49
C ARG A 103 -11.66 -20.50 24.04
N TRP A 104 -11.26 -19.25 23.80
CA TRP A 104 -10.60 -18.84 22.56
C TRP A 104 -9.12 -19.19 22.64
N SER A 105 -8.61 -19.83 21.59
CA SER A 105 -7.19 -20.13 21.47
C SER A 105 -6.71 -20.06 20.03
N PRO A 106 -5.42 -19.78 19.78
CA PRO A 106 -4.84 -19.91 18.45
C PRO A 106 -5.11 -21.30 17.85
N LEU A 107 -5.42 -21.37 16.56
CA LEU A 107 -5.57 -22.66 15.88
C LEU A 107 -4.19 -23.30 15.70
N PRO A 108 -3.93 -24.48 16.30
CA PRO A 108 -2.69 -25.21 16.07
C PRO A 108 -2.60 -25.64 14.61
N ASP A 109 -1.40 -25.64 14.03
CA ASP A 109 -1.09 -26.19 12.69
C ASP A 109 -1.66 -25.45 11.46
N GLU A 110 -2.38 -24.32 11.65
CA GLU A 110 -2.87 -23.47 10.55
C GLU A 110 -2.06 -22.16 10.43
N ASP A 111 -0.94 -22.21 9.70
CA ASP A 111 -0.08 -21.04 9.41
C ASP A 111 -0.85 -19.87 8.75
N LEU A 112 -1.96 -20.17 8.06
CA LEU A 112 -2.81 -19.16 7.41
C LEU A 112 -3.56 -18.28 8.43
N PHE A 113 -3.86 -18.83 9.61
CA PHE A 113 -4.65 -18.21 10.67
C PHE A 113 -3.79 -17.64 11.80
N ALA A 114 -2.50 -17.98 11.81
CA ALA A 114 -1.51 -17.39 12.70
C ALA A 114 -1.43 -15.85 12.52
N SER A 115 -0.83 -15.19 13.52
CA SER A 115 -0.65 -13.74 13.50
C SER A 115 0.10 -13.27 12.26
N TYR A 116 -0.57 -12.42 11.49
CA TYR A 116 -0.03 -11.74 10.33
C TYR A 116 0.20 -10.27 10.66
N SER A 117 1.44 -9.81 10.53
CA SER A 117 1.78 -8.39 10.65
C SER A 117 1.77 -7.74 9.28
N VAL A 118 1.06 -6.61 9.16
CA VAL A 118 1.19 -5.74 7.98
C VAL A 118 2.55 -5.07 7.96
N SER A 119 2.96 -4.55 6.80
CA SER A 119 4.22 -3.83 6.70
C SER A 119 4.21 -2.56 7.55
N GLU A 120 5.39 -2.16 8.03
CA GLU A 120 5.57 -1.03 8.96
C GLU A 120 5.19 0.34 8.38
N ASP A 121 5.08 0.45 7.05
CA ASP A 121 4.56 1.63 6.36
C ASP A 121 3.03 1.69 6.32
N LEU A 122 2.33 0.63 6.75
CA LEU A 122 0.88 0.53 6.77
C LEU A 122 0.31 0.55 8.19
N ALA A 123 -0.87 1.13 8.30
CA ALA A 123 -1.73 1.11 9.48
C ALA A 123 -3.02 0.34 9.19
N MET A 124 -3.62 -0.21 10.24
CA MET A 124 -4.95 -0.81 10.20
C MET A 124 -5.85 -0.11 11.21
N ALA A 125 -7.09 0.16 10.81
CA ALA A 125 -8.14 0.67 11.68
C ALA A 125 -9.37 -0.21 11.54
N LEU A 126 -9.74 -0.90 12.63
CA LEU A 126 -10.97 -1.67 12.72
C LEU A 126 -12.09 -0.78 13.24
N GLU A 127 -13.20 -0.77 12.52
CA GLU A 127 -14.47 -0.18 12.94
C GLU A 127 -15.53 -1.29 12.95
N LEU A 128 -16.39 -1.28 13.95
CA LEU A 128 -17.55 -2.18 14.04
C LEU A 128 -18.76 -1.29 13.78
N ASP A 129 -19.13 -1.13 12.50
CA ASP A 129 -20.19 -0.22 12.07
C ASP A 129 -21.49 -0.41 12.88
N ASP A 130 -22.14 0.72 13.18
CA ASP A 130 -23.55 0.88 13.53
C ASP A 130 -24.17 -0.32 14.29
N LEU A 131 -23.70 -0.58 15.51
CA LEU A 131 -24.52 -1.33 16.45
C LEU A 131 -25.85 -0.56 16.59
N PRO A 132 -27.03 -1.07 16.16
CA PRO A 132 -28.17 -0.79 17.00
C PRO A 132 -27.73 -1.25 18.39
N ILE A 133 -27.85 -0.39 19.40
CA ILE A 133 -27.93 -0.88 20.78
C ILE A 133 -29.27 -1.63 20.87
N GLU A 134 -29.38 -2.74 20.14
CA GLU A 134 -30.46 -3.70 20.28
C GLU A 134 -29.98 -4.69 21.32
N GLU A 135 -30.30 -4.25 22.52
CA GLU A 135 -30.40 -4.97 23.77
C GLU A 135 -29.10 -5.07 24.59
N PRO A 136 -29.16 -4.79 25.91
CA PRO A 136 -28.16 -5.35 26.80
C PRO A 136 -28.17 -6.86 26.55
N ALA A 137 -27.00 -7.44 26.32
CA ALA A 137 -26.86 -8.88 26.15
C ALA A 137 -27.80 -9.62 27.13
N LEU A 138 -28.86 -10.25 26.59
CA LEU A 138 -29.70 -11.16 27.37
C LEU A 138 -28.90 -12.41 27.83
N TYR A 139 -27.67 -12.52 27.35
CA TYR A 139 -26.59 -13.25 28.00
C TYR A 139 -26.02 -12.36 29.10
N ASP A 140 -26.59 -12.49 30.28
CA ASP A 140 -26.00 -11.95 31.50
C ASP A 140 -24.56 -12.51 31.59
N ARG A 141 -23.57 -11.60 31.55
CA ARG A 141 -22.13 -11.92 31.63
C ARG A 141 -21.80 -12.75 32.87
N SER A 142 -22.66 -12.72 33.89
CA SER A 142 -22.56 -13.53 35.10
C SER A 142 -22.99 -15.00 34.94
N ILE A 143 -23.67 -15.38 33.85
CA ILE A 143 -24.05 -16.79 33.60
C ILE A 143 -22.83 -17.63 33.18
N PHE A 144 -21.79 -17.00 32.65
CA PHE A 144 -20.49 -17.62 32.33
C PHE A 144 -19.40 -17.33 33.36
N GLU A 145 -19.66 -16.45 34.33
CA GLU A 145 -18.92 -16.45 35.60
C GLU A 145 -19.41 -17.63 36.42
N VAL A 146 -18.86 -18.81 36.13
CA VAL A 146 -18.80 -19.84 37.15
C VAL A 146 -18.06 -19.19 38.31
N GLU A 147 -18.74 -18.99 39.44
CA GLU A 147 -18.09 -18.63 40.70
C GLU A 147 -17.06 -19.72 41.00
N GLU A 148 -15.82 -19.51 40.58
CA GLU A 148 -14.69 -20.32 41.02
C GLU A 148 -14.41 -19.92 42.48
N GLU A 149 -15.14 -20.59 43.40
CA GLU A 149 -14.69 -20.70 44.78
C GLU A 149 -13.33 -21.40 44.79
N ASP A 150 -12.32 -20.64 45.21
CA ASP A 150 -11.00 -21.07 45.67
C ASP A 150 -10.04 -21.73 44.66
N SER A 151 -9.17 -20.92 44.06
CA SER A 151 -7.75 -21.27 43.97
C SER A 151 -6.86 -20.03 44.03
N PHE A 152 -6.17 -19.83 45.15
CA PHE A 152 -5.10 -18.85 45.28
C PHE A 152 -3.88 -19.28 44.45
N SER A 153 -3.28 -18.28 43.79
CA SER A 153 -2.04 -18.25 42.99
C SER A 153 -2.10 -18.87 41.59
N GLU A 154 -2.22 -18.02 40.58
CA GLU A 154 -1.46 -18.04 39.32
C GLU A 154 -1.72 -16.71 38.60
N GLU A 155 -0.73 -16.22 37.85
CA GLU A 155 -0.79 -14.95 37.10
C GLU A 155 -2.06 -14.92 36.24
N GLU A 156 -2.87 -13.85 36.33
CA GLU A 156 -4.07 -13.70 35.50
C GLU A 156 -3.67 -13.76 34.02
N GLU A 157 -3.78 -14.94 33.39
CA GLU A 157 -3.61 -15.09 31.95
C GLU A 157 -4.67 -14.22 31.27
N GLU A 158 -4.24 -13.24 30.48
CA GLU A 158 -5.15 -12.36 29.74
C GLU A 158 -6.06 -13.20 28.84
N LYS A 159 -7.37 -13.19 29.14
CA LYS A 159 -8.36 -13.92 28.37
C LYS A 159 -8.46 -13.33 26.95
N ILE A 160 -8.28 -14.18 25.94
CA ILE A 160 -8.43 -13.82 24.53
C ILE A 160 -9.91 -13.56 24.23
N ILE A 161 -10.21 -12.36 23.70
CA ILE A 161 -11.56 -11.97 23.27
C ILE A 161 -11.49 -11.39 21.86
N PRO A 162 -12.02 -12.07 20.83
CA PRO A 162 -12.03 -11.58 19.46
C PRO A 162 -12.94 -10.35 19.29
N GLN A 163 -12.58 -9.45 18.37
CA GLN A 163 -13.41 -8.27 18.07
C GLN A 163 -14.48 -8.57 17.02
N VAL A 164 -14.21 -9.51 16.11
CA VAL A 164 -15.15 -9.93 15.06
C VAL A 164 -15.34 -11.45 15.16
N TYR A 165 -16.59 -11.89 15.27
CA TYR A 165 -16.94 -13.30 15.30
C TYR A 165 -17.30 -13.81 13.91
N ILE A 166 -16.91 -15.05 13.64
CA ILE A 166 -17.26 -15.82 12.45
C ILE A 166 -17.95 -17.10 12.95
N LEU A 167 -19.25 -17.19 12.72
CA LEU A 167 -20.07 -18.27 13.24
C LEU A 167 -20.10 -19.43 12.25
N SER A 168 -20.25 -20.64 12.77
CA SER A 168 -20.33 -21.87 11.95
C SER A 168 -21.53 -21.92 11.00
N GLY A 169 -22.51 -21.02 11.17
CA GLY A 169 -23.63 -20.83 10.26
C GLY A 169 -23.30 -20.01 8.99
N GLY A 170 -22.12 -19.39 8.92
CA GLY A 170 -21.72 -18.47 7.86
C GLY A 170 -22.01 -16.99 8.16
N ASP A 171 -22.62 -16.72 9.31
CA ASP A 171 -22.84 -15.36 9.80
C ASP A 171 -21.55 -14.77 10.38
N ILE A 172 -21.31 -13.48 10.15
CA ILE A 172 -20.17 -12.73 10.69
C ILE A 172 -20.64 -11.47 11.42
N THR A 173 -19.85 -11.01 12.39
CA THR A 173 -20.05 -9.69 13.02
C THR A 173 -19.79 -8.59 11.99
N PRO A 174 -20.68 -7.60 11.80
CA PRO A 174 -20.42 -6.48 10.91
C PRO A 174 -19.19 -5.67 11.32
N PHE A 175 -18.35 -5.34 10.34
CA PHE A 175 -17.13 -4.56 10.55
C PHE A 175 -16.65 -3.91 9.26
N SER A 176 -15.83 -2.88 9.42
CA SER A 176 -14.95 -2.36 8.37
C SER A 176 -13.50 -2.34 8.87
N LEU A 177 -12.57 -2.84 8.05
CA LEU A 177 -11.14 -2.79 8.31
C LEU A 177 -10.49 -1.92 7.24
N THR A 178 -9.93 -0.79 7.66
CA THR A 178 -9.28 0.17 6.76
C THR A 178 -7.77 0.03 6.82
N PHE A 179 -7.15 -0.14 5.67
CA PHE A 179 -5.70 -0.11 5.47
C PHE A 179 -5.32 1.27 4.91
N SER A 180 -4.38 1.95 5.55
CA SER A 180 -3.82 3.23 5.10
C SER A 180 -2.31 3.26 5.31
N PHE A 181 -1.64 4.29 4.78
CA PHE A 181 -0.24 4.54 5.13
C PHE A 181 -0.13 5.24 6.48
N VAL A 182 0.90 4.91 7.25
CA VAL A 182 1.24 5.67 8.47
C VAL A 182 1.62 7.10 8.05
N GLU A 183 0.98 8.11 8.65
CA GLU A 183 1.24 9.55 8.39
C GLU A 183 2.75 9.87 8.47
N GLU A 184 3.42 10.00 7.32
CA GLU A 184 4.56 10.90 6.98
C GLU A 184 5.22 10.57 5.62
N LEU A 185 4.70 9.59 4.86
CA LEU A 185 5.04 9.47 3.45
C LEU A 185 4.27 10.55 2.69
N VAL A 186 4.95 11.66 2.41
CA VAL A 186 4.49 12.87 1.68
C VAL A 186 3.68 12.55 0.42
N LEU A 187 2.38 12.27 0.59
CA LEU A 187 1.42 12.15 -0.49
C LEU A 187 0.48 13.35 -0.43
N ASP A 188 0.17 13.92 -1.59
CA ASP A 188 -0.79 15.02 -1.72
C ASP A 188 -2.23 14.56 -1.46
N GLU A 189 -2.47 13.25 -1.44
CA GLU A 189 -3.76 12.58 -1.29
C GLU A 189 -3.63 11.42 -0.28
N GLU A 190 -4.65 11.21 0.56
CA GLU A 190 -4.70 10.07 1.48
C GLU A 190 -5.31 8.85 0.79
N PHE A 191 -4.47 7.88 0.43
CA PHE A 191 -4.93 6.60 -0.12
C PHE A 191 -5.27 5.60 0.98
N ALA A 192 -6.43 4.96 0.87
CA ALA A 192 -6.85 3.89 1.75
C ALA A 192 -7.58 2.78 0.99
N TYR A 193 -7.55 1.56 1.51
CA TYR A 193 -8.48 0.50 1.12
C TYR A 193 -9.29 0.07 2.33
N ARG A 194 -10.61 0.10 2.20
CA ARG A 194 -11.54 -0.40 3.23
C ARG A 194 -12.07 -1.75 2.81
N VAL A 195 -12.03 -2.72 3.72
CA VAL A 195 -12.65 -4.03 3.57
C VAL A 195 -13.83 -4.11 4.52
N THR A 196 -15.03 -4.37 4.01
CA THR A 196 -16.25 -4.36 4.82
C THR A 196 -16.91 -5.74 4.80
N GLY A 197 -17.20 -6.25 5.99
CA GLY A 197 -18.09 -7.38 6.22
C GLY A 197 -19.40 -6.88 6.79
N LEU A 198 -20.52 -7.23 6.16
CA LEU A 198 -21.84 -6.98 6.74
C LEU A 198 -22.20 -8.19 7.62
N PHE A 199 -23.05 -9.08 7.14
CA PHE A 199 -23.47 -10.26 7.90
C PHE A 199 -22.93 -11.56 7.34
N THR A 200 -22.37 -11.57 6.13
CA THR A 200 -21.83 -12.76 5.48
C THR A 200 -20.62 -12.41 4.62
N THR A 201 -19.89 -13.43 4.15
CA THR A 201 -18.90 -13.33 3.08
C THR A 201 -19.58 -13.38 1.68
N PRO A 202 -18.90 -12.98 0.59
CA PRO A 202 -17.56 -12.39 0.55
C PRO A 202 -17.54 -10.96 1.11
N LEU A 203 -16.39 -10.56 1.64
CA LEU A 203 -16.17 -9.17 2.04
C LEU A 203 -16.14 -8.24 0.82
N THR A 204 -16.67 -7.03 0.97
CA THR A 204 -16.55 -5.98 -0.05
C THR A 204 -15.27 -5.18 0.17
N ARG A 205 -14.74 -4.59 -0.91
CA ARG A 205 -13.53 -3.78 -0.85
C ARG A 205 -13.74 -2.48 -1.61
N GLU A 206 -13.28 -1.40 -1.02
CA GLU A 206 -13.41 -0.05 -1.56
C GLU A 206 -12.06 0.64 -1.52
N PHE A 207 -11.72 1.33 -2.60
CA PHE A 207 -10.57 2.23 -2.67
C PHE A 207 -11.02 3.65 -2.34
N LEU A 208 -10.30 4.30 -1.42
CA LEU A 208 -10.61 5.63 -0.93
C LEU A 208 -9.46 6.60 -1.23
N ILE A 209 -9.85 7.82 -1.59
CA ILE A 209 -8.97 8.99 -1.69
C ILE A 209 -9.58 10.09 -0.81
N ASP A 210 -8.81 10.58 0.17
CA ASP A 210 -9.24 11.59 1.14
C ASP A 210 -10.58 11.22 1.82
N GLY A 211 -10.72 9.94 2.18
CA GLY A 211 -11.92 9.38 2.81
C GLY A 211 -13.14 9.22 1.90
N LYS A 212 -13.03 9.50 0.59
CA LYS A 212 -14.12 9.30 -0.38
C LYS A 212 -13.89 8.03 -1.18
N VAL A 213 -14.95 7.23 -1.34
CA VAL A 213 -14.93 6.03 -2.20
C VAL A 213 -14.76 6.46 -3.66
N ILE A 214 -13.71 5.96 -4.30
CA ILE A 214 -13.40 6.22 -5.72
C ILE A 214 -13.64 4.98 -6.58
N ALA A 215 -13.42 3.79 -6.02
CA ALA A 215 -13.76 2.53 -6.64
C ALA A 215 -14.30 1.57 -5.56
N GLY A 216 -15.34 0.81 -5.89
CA GLY A 216 -16.03 -0.07 -4.95
C GLY A 216 -17.11 -0.87 -5.68
N PRO A 217 -17.85 -1.74 -4.99
CA PRO A 217 -18.87 -2.59 -5.61
C PRO A 217 -19.99 -1.81 -6.33
N GLU A 218 -20.23 -0.55 -5.96
CA GLU A 218 -21.21 0.34 -6.62
C GLU A 218 -20.61 1.25 -7.71
N ALA A 219 -19.28 1.29 -7.90
CA ALA A 219 -18.63 2.24 -8.81
C ALA A 219 -18.54 1.79 -10.28
N ASP A 220 -19.06 0.59 -10.59
CA ASP A 220 -19.02 -0.04 -11.92
C ASP A 220 -20.35 0.08 -12.71
N GLU A 221 -21.29 0.95 -12.30
CA GLU A 221 -22.55 1.24 -13.04
C GLU A 221 -22.50 2.48 -13.95
#